data_AF-A0ABD0QBE0-F1
#
_entry.id   AF-A0ABD0QBE0-F1
#
_cell.length_a   1.000
_cell.length_b   1.000
_cell.length_c   1.000
_cell.angle_alpha   90.00
_cell.angle_beta   90.00
_cell.angle_gamma   90.00
#
_symmetry.space_group_name_H-M   'P 1'
#
loop_
_entity.id
_entity.type
_entity.pdbx_description
1 polymer ?
#
loop_
_entity_poly.entity_id
_entity_poly.type
_entity_poly.pdbx_seq_one_letter_code
_entity_poly.pdbx_strand_id
1 'polypeptide(L)' 'PAIAHRDVKSKNILVKKNGTAVIADLGLAVKHDSNTNTIDIPINHRVGTK' A
#
# COMPACT_ATOMS: atom_id res chain seq x y z
N PRO A 1 7.49 10.42 6.13
CA PRO A 1 6.63 9.27 6.50
C PRO A 1 6.79 8.11 5.53
N ALA A 2 7.16 6.93 6.05
CA ALA A 2 7.25 5.72 5.24
C ALA A 2 5.87 5.06 5.16
N ILE A 3 5.48 4.56 3.98
CA ILE A 3 4.18 3.93 3.74
C ILE A 3 4.41 2.61 3.02
N ALA A 4 3.77 1.54 3.49
CA ALA A 4 3.78 0.25 2.83
C ALA A 4 2.39 -0.07 2.27
N HIS A 5 2.31 -0.37 0.97
CA HIS A 5 1.07 -0.68 0.26
C HIS A 5 0.44 -2.02 0.69
N ARG A 6 1.28 -3.01 0.99
CA ARG A 6 0.91 -4.38 1.43
C ARG A 6 0.07 -5.22 0.47
N ASP A 7 -0.45 -4.67 -0.63
CA ASP A 7 -1.24 -5.39 -1.62
C ASP A 7 -0.77 -5.12 -3.06
N VAL A 8 0.47 -5.50 -3.38
CA VAL A 8 1.10 -5.24 -4.68
C VAL A 8 0.80 -6.37 -5.66
N LYS A 9 0.09 -6.05 -6.74
CA LYS A 9 -0.34 -6.97 -7.80
C LYS A 9 -0.74 -6.18 -9.03
N SER A 10 -0.74 -6.80 -10.21
CA SER A 10 -0.97 -6.12 -11.49
C SER A 10 -2.29 -5.32 -11.51
N LYS A 11 -3.36 -5.82 -10.90
CA LYS A 11 -4.65 -5.08 -10.84
C LYS A 11 -4.59 -3.78 -10.02
N ASN A 12 -3.63 -3.64 -9.11
CA ASN A 12 -3.41 -2.47 -8.27
C ASN A 12 -2.31 -1.53 -8.86
N ILE A 13 -1.76 -1.86 -10.03
CA ILE A 13 -0.82 -1.02 -10.76
C ILE A 13 -1.52 -0.56 -12.04
N LEU A 14 -1.95 0.70 -12.08
CA LEU A 14 -2.62 1.26 -13.25
C LEU A 14 -1.62 2.00 -14.13
N VAL A 15 -1.68 1.80 -15.44
CA VAL A 15 -0.81 2.50 -16.40
C VAL A 15 -1.65 3.46 -17.23
N LYS A 16 -1.31 4.75 -17.17
CA LYS A 16 -1.95 5.80 -17.97
C LYS A 16 -1.47 5.75 -19.42
N LYS A 17 -2.20 6.40 -20.34
CA LYS A 17 -1.84 6.47 -21.78
C LYS A 17 -0.45 7.06 -22.05
N ASN A 18 0.03 7.93 -21.17
CA ASN A 18 1.37 8.54 -21.25
C ASN A 18 2.48 7.66 -20.63
N GLY A 19 2.19 6.40 -20.29
CA GLY A 19 3.15 5.47 -19.68
C GLY A 19 3.38 5.66 -18.18
N THR A 20 2.77 6.65 -17.53
CA THR A 20 2.89 6.82 -16.08
C THR A 20 2.14 5.70 -15.35
N ALA A 21 2.86 4.96 -14.50
CA ALA A 21 2.27 4.02 -13.56
C ALA A 21 1.79 4.74 -12.30
N VAL A 22 0.64 4.34 -11.78
CA VAL A 22 0.11 4.79 -10.49
C VAL A 22 -0.32 3.56 -9.69
N ILE A 23 -0.22 3.69 -8.36
CA ILE A 23 -0.62 2.65 -7.43
C ILE A 23 -2.05 2.92 -6.97
N ALA A 24 -2.90 1.89 -7.01
CA ALA A 24 -4.31 1.95 -6.64
C ALA A 24 -4.63 0.99 -5.48
N ASP A 25 -5.76 1.21 -4.82
CA ASP A 25 -6.26 0.44 -3.66
C ASP A 25 -5.35 0.50 -2.42
N LEU A 26 -5.51 1.58 -1.65
CA LEU A 26 -4.78 1.81 -0.39
C LEU A 26 -5.50 1.22 0.83
N GLY A 27 -6.51 0.35 0.66
CA GLY A 27 -7.31 -0.18 1.78
C GLY A 27 -6.51 -0.99 2.80
N LEU A 28 -5.31 -1.45 2.42
CA LEU A 28 -4.39 -2.22 3.28
C LEU A 28 -3.09 -1.47 3.57
N ALA A 29 -2.97 -0.22 3.13
CA ALA A 29 -1.77 0.56 3.33
C ALA A 29 -1.54 0.87 4.81
N VAL A 30 -0.28 0.91 5.22
CA VAL A 30 0.14 1.27 6.58
C VAL A 30 1.18 2.37 6.57
N LYS A 31 1.17 3.21 7.60
CA LYS A 31 2.14 4.27 7.80
C LYS A 31 3.11 3.86 8.90
N HIS A 32 4.40 4.02 8.66
CA HIS A 32 5.43 3.92 9.68
C HIS A 32 5.78 5.32 10.18
N ASP A 33 5.76 5.46 11.51
CA ASP A 33 6.28 6.63 12.20
C ASP A 33 7.71 6.31 12.67
N SER A 34 8.68 6.99 12.05
CA SER A 34 10.10 6.81 12.36
C SER A 34 10.50 7.36 13.71
N ASN A 35 9.74 8.30 14.29
CA ASN A 35 10.08 8.91 15.57
C ASN A 35 9.73 7.98 16.73
N THR A 36 8.60 7.28 16.63
CA THR A 36 8.13 6.32 17.65
C THR A 36 8.45 4.87 17.28
N ASN A 37 8.96 4.64 16.07
CA ASN A 37 9.18 3.33 15.47
C ASN A 37 7.93 2.43 15.48
N THR A 38 6.75 3.04 15.35
CA THR A 38 5.46 2.34 15.35
C THR A 38 4.87 2.25 13.95
N ILE A 39 4.13 1.20 13.68
CA ILE A 39 3.34 1.04 12.46
C ILE A 39 1.88 1.28 12.81
N ASP A 40 1.23 2.21 12.12
CA ASP A 40 -0.21 2.43 12.21
C ASP A 40 -0.92 1.37 11.36
N ILE A 41 -1.39 0.32 12.04
CA ILE A 41 -2.03 -0.84 11.42
C ILE A 41 -3.53 -0.79 11.72
N PRO A 42 -4.38 -0.50 10.71
CA PRO A 42 -5.82 -0.65 10.87
C PRO A 42 -6.17 -2.13 11.13
N ILE A 43 -7.21 -2.38 11.94
CA ILE A 43 -7.69 -3.71 12.33
C ILE A 43 -8.39 -4.37 11.12
N ASN A 44 -7.59 -4.73 10.11
CA ASN A 44 -8.03 -5.46 8.93
C ASN A 44 -7.55 -6.90 9.01
N HIS A 45 -8.38 -7.85 8.55
CA HIS A 45 -7.92 -9.22 8.37
C HIS A 45 -6.63 -9.23 7.53
N ARG A 46 -5.63 -9.99 7.99
CA ARG A 46 -4.39 -10.19 7.23
C ARG A 46 -4.74 -10.96 5.96
N VAL A 47 -4.98 -10.25 4.88
CA VAL A 47 -5.14 -10.85 3.55
C VAL A 47 -3.76 -10.84 2.88
N GLY A 48 -3.30 -12.02 2.51
CA GLY A 48 -2.12 -12.17 1.65
C GLY A 48 -2.54 -12.02 0.19
N THR A 49 -1.65 -11.49 -0.63
CA THR A 49 -1.72 -11.68 -2.08
C THR A 49 -1.38 -13.13 -2.42
N LYS A 50 -2.14 -13.71 -3.35
CA LYS A 50 -1.82 -15.01 -3.97
C LYS A 50 -0.58 -14.91 -4.85
#